data_AF-B3S3E0-F1
#
_entry.id   AF-B3S3E0-F1
#
_cell.length_a   1.000
_cell.length_b   1.000
_cell.length_c   1.000
_cell.angle_alpha   90.00
_cell.angle_beta   90.00
_cell.angle_gamma   90.00
#
_symmetry.space_group_name_H-M   'P 1'
#
loop_
_entity.id
_entity.type
_entity.pdbx_description
1 polymer ?
#
loop_
_entity_poly.entity_id
_entity_poly.type
_entity_poly.pdbx_seq_one_letter_code
_entity_poly.pdbx_strand_id
1 'polypeptide(L)'
;MPNSIAHTGIRPFVAISFLALITETFAAFLFLIILQKAIALRANGFMYYQLKPVDDKLDENQEDLYDDSKINFHLISEMFLPIYLQVGFDLLCLVLFGVSEITNGLSGSQIFAVALHSRAVLPGFIWIGASLLIFMRRFLNRFIPVLSLIPLVILIVTVVCCLVVGNAIHNPIHSSWEYGASPLLIVLASLGGTARLMPYLVNFIQFERKSLIYFYLSIILAQITTTVLNILWCYAVLSVVPQTCNEIPSSFLNESFTTGDQHCNLTLLWARDNGIIATTPLSLILYQNYPQFRWAAVLVVLFVFMTTIISYLTAGLPLMTLITGINESFWKKYTSLVQKTQEQSDEDLLTNSAAERQRVWMCLACCSNAKNGISLKTAHVLISVPVI
;
A
#
# COMPACT_ATOMS: atom_id res chain seq x y z
N MET A 1 -4.65 -17.85 5.36
CA MET A 1 -5.13 -18.71 4.25
C MET A 1 -5.62 -20.08 4.71
N PRO A 2 -4.87 -20.90 5.47
CA PRO A 2 -5.37 -22.24 5.83
C PRO A 2 -6.64 -22.22 6.71
N ASN A 3 -6.81 -21.24 7.59
CA ASN A 3 -8.04 -21.09 8.39
C ASN A 3 -9.30 -20.88 7.55
N SER A 4 -9.21 -20.21 6.39
CA SER A 4 -10.40 -19.95 5.57
C SER A 4 -10.91 -21.20 4.83
N ILE A 5 -10.07 -22.24 4.74
CA ILE A 5 -10.43 -23.50 4.07
C ILE A 5 -10.82 -24.60 5.06
N ALA A 6 -10.94 -24.28 6.36
CA ALA A 6 -11.31 -25.25 7.39
C ALA A 6 -12.59 -26.02 7.03
N HIS A 7 -13.63 -25.35 6.52
CA HIS A 7 -14.87 -26.00 6.10
C HIS A 7 -14.90 -26.44 4.63
N THR A 8 -14.11 -25.80 3.75
CA THR A 8 -14.20 -26.04 2.30
C THR A 8 -13.36 -27.22 1.86
N GLY A 9 -12.21 -27.44 2.50
CA GLY A 9 -11.19 -28.35 2.01
C GLY A 9 -10.47 -27.86 0.75
N ILE A 10 -9.70 -28.77 0.14
CA ILE A 10 -8.71 -28.41 -0.90
C ILE A 10 -9.31 -28.28 -2.32
N ARG A 11 -10.27 -29.14 -2.68
CA ARG A 11 -10.84 -29.17 -4.05
C ARG A 11 -11.51 -27.83 -4.46
N PRO A 12 -12.48 -27.29 -3.68
CA PRO A 12 -13.07 -25.99 -4.00
C PRO A 12 -12.06 -24.85 -3.91
N PHE A 13 -11.08 -24.95 -3.00
CA PHE A 13 -10.02 -23.95 -2.88
C PHE A 13 -9.15 -23.85 -4.14
N VAL A 14 -8.79 -24.98 -4.76
CA VAL A 14 -8.04 -25.00 -6.03
C VAL A 14 -8.86 -24.36 -7.16
N ALA A 15 -10.14 -24.69 -7.27
CA ALA A 15 -11.01 -24.11 -8.30
C ALA A 15 -11.12 -22.58 -8.16
N ILE A 16 -11.28 -22.08 -6.93
CA ILE A 16 -11.35 -20.65 -6.65
C ILE A 16 -10.01 -19.96 -6.84
N SER A 17 -8.91 -20.63 -6.50
CA SER A 17 -7.57 -20.11 -6.76
C SER A 17 -7.33 -19.90 -8.24
N PHE A 18 -7.81 -20.82 -9.09
CA PHE A 18 -7.74 -20.66 -10.55
C PHE A 18 -8.64 -19.52 -11.06
N LEU A 19 -9.88 -19.41 -10.56
CA LEU A 19 -10.79 -18.31 -10.90
C LEU A 19 -10.22 -16.94 -10.51
N ALA A 20 -9.63 -16.86 -9.31
CA ALA A 20 -8.98 -15.65 -8.81
C ALA A 20 -7.76 -15.30 -9.67
N LEU A 21 -6.95 -16.29 -10.06
CA LEU A 21 -5.80 -16.07 -10.95
C LEU A 21 -6.23 -15.48 -12.30
N ILE A 22 -7.29 -15.99 -12.92
CA ILE A 22 -7.81 -15.43 -14.18
C ILE A 22 -8.28 -14.00 -13.98
N THR A 23 -9.08 -13.76 -12.94
CA THR A 23 -9.62 -12.43 -12.62
C THR A 23 -8.50 -11.41 -12.39
N GLU A 24 -7.50 -11.77 -11.59
CA GLU A 24 -6.37 -10.89 -11.25
C GLU A 24 -5.40 -10.70 -12.41
N THR A 25 -5.22 -11.70 -13.28
CA THR A 25 -4.43 -11.54 -14.51
C THR A 25 -5.10 -10.55 -15.45
N PHE A 26 -6.42 -10.66 -15.63
CA PHE A 26 -7.19 -9.74 -16.45
C PHE A 26 -7.19 -8.31 -15.85
N ALA A 27 -7.36 -8.19 -14.53
CA ALA A 27 -7.27 -6.90 -13.85
C ALA A 27 -5.87 -6.27 -14.00
N ALA A 28 -4.80 -7.05 -13.83
CA ALA A 28 -3.43 -6.58 -14.04
C ALA A 28 -3.18 -6.12 -15.49
N PHE A 29 -3.75 -6.81 -16.48
CA PHE A 29 -3.68 -6.39 -17.88
C PHE A 29 -4.36 -5.04 -18.12
N LEU A 30 -5.60 -4.87 -17.64
CA LEU A 30 -6.32 -3.62 -17.76
C LEU A 30 -5.56 -2.47 -17.08
N PHE A 31 -5.03 -2.73 -15.89
CA PHE A 31 -4.27 -1.74 -15.15
C PHE A 31 -2.97 -1.35 -15.87
N LEU A 32 -2.28 -2.30 -16.50
CA LEU A 32 -1.11 -2.04 -17.33
C LEU A 32 -1.44 -1.14 -18.53
N ILE A 33 -2.60 -1.32 -19.19
CA ILE A 33 -3.04 -0.44 -20.28
C ILE A 33 -3.23 1.00 -19.79
N ILE A 34 -3.89 1.16 -18.64
CA ILE A 34 -4.10 2.47 -18.01
C ILE A 34 -2.75 3.13 -17.72
N LEU A 35 -1.82 2.37 -17.15
CA LEU A 35 -0.47 2.83 -16.82
C LEU A 35 0.31 3.26 -18.06
N GLN A 36 0.27 2.48 -19.15
CA GLN A 36 0.91 2.82 -20.42
C GLN A 36 0.36 4.12 -21.01
N LYS A 37 -0.96 4.31 -20.97
CA LYS A 37 -1.60 5.55 -21.43
C LYS A 37 -1.17 6.74 -20.58
N ALA A 38 -1.13 6.58 -19.25
CA ALA A 38 -0.65 7.59 -18.31
C ALA A 38 0.77 8.06 -18.66
N ILE A 39 1.67 7.10 -18.86
CA ILE A 39 3.07 7.36 -19.19
C ILE A 39 3.18 8.07 -20.54
N ALA A 40 2.47 7.61 -21.57
CA ALA A 40 2.51 8.20 -22.91
C ALA A 40 2.01 9.66 -22.90
N LEU A 41 0.92 9.94 -22.18
CA LEU A 41 0.40 11.30 -22.02
C LEU A 41 1.40 12.23 -21.34
N ARG A 42 2.13 11.71 -20.34
CA ARG A 42 3.18 12.47 -19.67
C ARG A 42 4.39 12.72 -20.57
N ALA A 43 4.85 11.71 -21.29
CA ALA A 43 6.00 11.80 -22.20
C ALA A 43 5.76 12.80 -23.35
N ASN A 44 4.52 12.89 -23.84
CA ASN A 44 4.14 13.83 -24.91
C ASN A 44 3.95 15.27 -24.42
N GLY A 45 4.31 15.59 -23.17
CA GLY A 45 4.35 16.96 -22.67
C GLY A 45 2.98 17.60 -22.39
N PHE A 46 1.87 16.90 -22.60
CA PHE A 46 0.51 17.44 -22.43
C PHE A 46 0.23 17.91 -20.98
N MET A 47 1.00 17.42 -20.01
CA MET A 47 0.96 17.83 -18.60
C MET A 47 2.24 18.52 -18.11
N TYR A 48 3.38 18.43 -18.83
CA TYR A 48 4.61 19.12 -18.40
C TYR A 48 4.44 20.65 -18.38
N TYR A 49 3.53 21.17 -19.22
CA TYR A 49 3.15 22.59 -19.26
C TYR A 49 2.24 23.03 -18.10
N GLN A 50 1.49 22.12 -17.47
CA GLN A 50 0.69 22.43 -16.26
C GLN A 50 1.44 22.12 -14.95
N LEU A 51 2.52 21.33 -15.00
CA LEU A 51 3.34 20.97 -13.84
C LEU A 51 4.55 21.88 -13.58
N LYS A 52 4.97 22.71 -14.54
CA LYS A 52 6.07 23.66 -14.33
C LYS A 52 5.50 25.03 -13.98
N PRO A 53 5.48 25.45 -12.69
CA PRO A 53 5.32 26.86 -12.39
C PRO A 53 6.46 27.62 -13.08
N VAL A 54 6.11 28.76 -13.65
CA VAL A 54 7.02 29.71 -14.31
C VAL A 54 7.83 30.41 -13.22
N ASP A 55 8.77 29.71 -12.61
CA ASP A 55 9.99 30.24 -12.02
C ASP A 55 10.77 29.08 -11.39
N ASP A 56 11.87 28.70 -12.04
CA ASP A 56 13.16 28.64 -11.34
C ASP A 56 14.25 28.23 -12.33
N LYS A 57 15.16 29.17 -12.55
CA LYS A 57 16.56 28.87 -12.83
C LYS A 57 17.18 28.49 -11.49
N LEU A 58 17.12 27.22 -11.11
CA LEU A 58 17.98 26.72 -10.03
C LEU A 58 18.32 25.23 -10.23
N ASP A 59 19.63 24.99 -10.25
CA ASP A 59 20.37 23.74 -10.09
C ASP A 59 20.24 22.63 -11.14
N GLU A 60 21.10 22.73 -12.16
CA GLU A 60 21.59 21.63 -13.02
C GLU A 60 22.43 20.56 -12.27
N ASN A 61 22.43 20.53 -10.94
CA ASN A 61 23.22 19.59 -10.11
C ASN A 61 22.36 18.57 -9.33
N GLN A 62 21.15 18.26 -9.78
CA GLN A 62 20.33 17.22 -9.15
C GLN A 62 20.63 15.85 -9.75
N GLU A 63 21.74 15.24 -9.29
CA GLU A 63 22.09 13.83 -9.49
C GLU A 63 20.87 12.93 -9.34
N ASP A 64 20.53 12.18 -10.40
CA ASP A 64 19.70 10.96 -10.48
C ASP A 64 18.96 10.55 -9.20
N LEU A 65 18.07 11.42 -8.74
CA LEU A 65 17.19 11.15 -7.61
C LEU A 65 16.21 10.08 -8.10
N TYR A 66 16.22 8.92 -7.46
CA TYR A 66 15.15 7.93 -7.56
C TYR A 66 13.83 8.62 -7.23
N ASP A 67 13.20 9.17 -8.25
CA ASP A 67 11.99 9.96 -8.12
C ASP A 67 10.82 8.97 -8.07
N ASP A 68 10.74 8.25 -6.95
CA ASP A 68 9.66 7.34 -6.57
C ASP A 68 8.29 8.06 -6.53
N SER A 69 8.26 9.39 -6.70
CA SER A 69 7.05 10.21 -6.83
C SER A 69 6.53 10.27 -8.28
N LYS A 70 7.30 9.80 -9.27
CA LYS A 70 6.94 9.96 -10.69
C LYS A 70 5.59 9.33 -11.01
N ILE A 71 5.35 8.07 -10.65
CA ILE A 71 4.09 7.41 -10.96
C ILE A 71 3.54 6.82 -9.66
N ASN A 72 2.46 7.41 -9.17
CA ASN A 72 1.72 6.97 -8.00
C ASN A 72 0.22 6.84 -8.33
N PHE A 73 -0.53 6.21 -7.44
CA PHE A 73 -1.98 6.02 -7.62
C PHE A 73 -2.74 7.34 -7.74
N HIS A 74 -2.33 8.36 -6.99
CA HIS A 74 -2.95 9.69 -7.03
C HIS A 74 -2.79 10.36 -8.41
N LEU A 75 -1.60 10.28 -9.02
CA LEU A 75 -1.38 10.83 -10.36
C LEU A 75 -2.22 10.08 -11.40
N ILE A 76 -2.31 8.76 -11.30
CA ILE A 76 -3.17 7.96 -12.19
C ILE A 76 -4.64 8.39 -12.05
N SER A 77 -5.09 8.65 -10.81
CA SER A 77 -6.46 9.08 -10.57
C SER A 77 -6.72 10.49 -11.11
N GLU A 78 -5.78 11.42 -10.92
CA GLU A 78 -5.81 12.78 -11.45
C GLU A 78 -5.87 12.82 -12.99
N MET A 79 -5.18 11.90 -13.67
CA MET A 79 -5.12 11.89 -15.13
C MET A 79 -6.37 11.32 -15.82
N PHE A 80 -7.07 10.38 -15.19
CA PHE A 80 -8.14 9.63 -15.86
C PHE A 80 -9.54 9.83 -15.27
N LEU A 81 -9.66 10.34 -14.05
CA LEU A 81 -10.94 10.50 -13.37
C LEU A 81 -11.29 11.98 -13.16
N PRO A 82 -12.59 12.34 -13.21
CA PRO A 82 -13.03 13.66 -12.78
C PRO A 82 -12.86 13.81 -11.25
N ILE A 83 -12.75 15.05 -10.78
CA ILE A 83 -12.40 15.40 -9.38
C ILE A 83 -13.17 14.58 -8.32
N TYR A 84 -14.48 14.39 -8.48
CA TYR A 84 -15.28 13.63 -7.50
C TYR A 84 -14.91 12.14 -7.45
N LEU A 85 -14.66 11.53 -8.61
CA LEU A 85 -14.26 10.13 -8.69
C LEU A 85 -12.79 9.95 -8.29
N GLN A 86 -11.94 10.95 -8.54
CA GLN A 86 -10.56 10.97 -8.06
C GLN A 86 -10.50 10.87 -6.53
N VAL A 87 -11.24 11.74 -5.83
CA VAL A 87 -11.31 11.71 -4.36
C VAL A 87 -11.86 10.36 -3.86
N GLY A 88 -12.90 9.83 -4.51
CA GLY A 88 -13.44 8.52 -4.18
C GLY A 88 -12.43 7.38 -4.37
N PHE A 89 -11.66 7.41 -5.46
CA PHE A 89 -10.62 6.44 -5.75
C PHE A 89 -9.47 6.52 -4.74
N ASP A 90 -8.97 7.71 -4.44
CA ASP A 90 -7.89 7.91 -3.48
C ASP A 90 -8.30 7.46 -2.07
N LEU A 91 -9.53 7.78 -1.65
CA LEU A 91 -10.09 7.30 -0.39
C LEU A 91 -10.20 5.77 -0.36
N LEU A 92 -10.66 5.16 -1.45
CA LEU A 92 -10.75 3.70 -1.58
C LEU A 92 -9.36 3.07 -1.45
N CYS A 93 -8.36 3.60 -2.16
CA CYS A 93 -6.97 3.14 -2.06
C CYS A 93 -6.43 3.29 -0.64
N LEU A 94 -6.66 4.43 0.02
CA LEU A 94 -6.25 4.66 1.42
C LEU A 94 -6.87 3.64 2.37
N VAL A 95 -8.17 3.35 2.24
CA VAL A 95 -8.84 2.33 3.04
C VAL A 95 -8.26 0.96 2.77
N LEU A 96 -8.03 0.61 1.51
CA LEU A 96 -7.60 -0.72 1.11
C LEU A 96 -6.15 -1.02 1.56
N PHE A 97 -5.26 -0.05 1.43
CA PHE A 97 -3.90 -0.13 1.98
C PHE A 97 -3.91 -0.04 3.51
N GLY A 98 -4.73 0.83 4.10
CA GLY A 98 -4.85 0.96 5.56
C GLY A 98 -5.32 -0.33 6.24
N VAL A 99 -6.32 -1.02 5.67
CA VAL A 99 -6.78 -2.33 6.15
C VAL A 99 -5.67 -3.38 6.04
N SER A 100 -4.88 -3.34 4.96
CA SER A 100 -3.72 -4.22 4.80
C SER A 100 -2.67 -3.99 5.90
N GLU A 101 -2.35 -2.74 6.19
CA GLU A 101 -1.40 -2.36 7.26
C GLU A 101 -1.91 -2.74 8.65
N ILE A 102 -3.18 -2.51 8.95
CA ILE A 102 -3.80 -2.94 10.22
C ILE A 102 -3.72 -4.45 10.37
N THR A 103 -4.01 -5.21 9.31
CA THR A 103 -3.96 -6.67 9.32
C THR A 103 -2.53 -7.18 9.53
N ASN A 104 -1.55 -6.59 8.86
CA ASN A 104 -0.13 -6.89 9.05
C ASN A 104 0.33 -6.52 10.48
N GLY A 105 -0.13 -5.40 11.03
CA GLY A 105 0.11 -4.96 12.40
C GLY A 105 -0.41 -5.94 13.45
N LEU A 106 -1.67 -6.36 13.30
CA LEU A 106 -2.30 -7.34 14.19
C LEU A 106 -1.59 -8.70 14.11
N SER A 107 -1.34 -9.19 12.89
CA SER A 107 -0.64 -10.47 12.67
C SER A 107 0.78 -10.43 13.27
N GLY A 108 1.51 -9.33 13.07
CA GLY A 108 2.83 -9.12 13.65
C GLY A 108 2.78 -9.19 15.16
N SER A 109 1.86 -8.46 15.78
CA SER A 109 1.73 -8.45 17.24
C SER A 109 1.46 -9.83 17.85
N GLN A 110 0.68 -10.69 17.18
CA GLN A 110 0.42 -12.05 17.65
C GLN A 110 1.70 -12.91 17.64
N ILE A 111 2.48 -12.83 16.56
CA ILE A 111 3.72 -13.61 16.42
C ILE A 111 4.76 -13.13 17.42
N PHE A 112 4.91 -11.81 17.58
CA PHE A 112 5.83 -11.23 18.55
C PHE A 112 5.39 -11.49 20.00
N ALA A 113 4.09 -11.55 20.28
CA ALA A 113 3.58 -11.93 21.60
C ALA A 113 3.94 -13.37 21.96
N VAL A 114 3.89 -14.29 20.99
CA VAL A 114 4.36 -15.68 21.16
C VAL A 114 5.88 -15.72 21.35
N ALA A 115 6.65 -14.93 20.60
CA ALA A 115 8.10 -14.91 20.72
C ALA A 115 8.60 -14.29 22.05
N LEU A 116 8.01 -13.17 22.49
CA LEU A 116 8.46 -12.39 23.64
C LEU A 116 7.68 -12.70 24.93
N HIS A 117 6.73 -13.63 24.91
CA HIS A 117 5.87 -13.98 26.05
C HIS A 117 5.18 -12.78 26.72
N SER A 118 4.92 -11.72 25.95
CA SER A 118 4.31 -10.46 26.43
C SER A 118 3.09 -10.11 25.60
N ARG A 119 2.05 -9.58 26.25
CA ARG A 119 0.79 -9.19 25.58
C ARG A 119 0.83 -7.77 24.99
N ALA A 120 1.77 -6.92 25.42
CA ALA A 120 1.80 -5.50 25.06
C ALA A 120 2.80 -5.18 23.94
N VAL A 121 2.84 -5.98 22.87
CA VAL A 121 3.85 -5.85 21.80
C VAL A 121 3.35 -5.07 20.58
N LEU A 122 2.03 -4.87 20.46
CA LEU A 122 1.41 -4.21 19.30
C LEU A 122 1.95 -2.78 19.05
N PRO A 123 2.02 -1.88 20.04
CA PRO A 123 2.52 -0.53 19.79
C PRO A 123 3.98 -0.54 19.34
N GLY A 124 4.82 -1.34 20.00
CA GLY A 124 6.24 -1.45 19.65
C GLY A 124 6.46 -1.89 18.20
N PHE A 125 5.72 -2.91 17.76
CA PHE A 125 5.79 -3.38 16.37
C PHE A 125 5.41 -2.28 15.37
N ILE A 126 4.31 -1.57 15.62
CA ILE A 126 3.83 -0.50 14.72
C ILE A 126 4.81 0.67 14.69
N TRP A 127 5.28 1.15 15.84
CA TRP A 127 6.19 2.30 15.90
C TRP A 127 7.53 2.00 15.23
N ILE A 128 8.09 0.81 15.44
CA ILE A 128 9.34 0.39 14.79
C ILE A 128 9.12 0.24 13.28
N GLY A 129 8.05 -0.42 12.86
CA GLY A 129 7.72 -0.60 11.44
C GLY A 129 7.52 0.72 10.71
N ALA A 130 6.73 1.63 11.29
CA ALA A 130 6.49 2.97 10.74
C ALA A 130 7.78 3.80 10.68
N SER A 131 8.61 3.76 11.73
CA SER A 131 9.90 4.45 11.74
C SER A 131 10.82 3.92 10.64
N LEU A 132 10.86 2.60 10.44
CA LEU A 132 11.66 1.99 9.38
C LEU A 132 11.17 2.42 7.99
N LEU A 133 9.85 2.48 7.77
CA LEU A 133 9.26 2.95 6.52
C LEU A 133 9.60 4.41 6.21
N ILE A 134 9.54 5.29 7.21
CA ILE A 134 9.78 6.72 7.03
C ILE A 134 11.27 7.01 6.84
N PHE A 135 12.13 6.52 7.73
CA PHE A 135 13.55 6.89 7.75
C PHE A 135 14.43 6.03 6.83
N MET A 136 14.10 4.75 6.66
CA MET A 136 14.94 3.80 5.92
C MET A 136 14.38 3.44 4.54
N ARG A 137 13.45 4.24 4.00
CA ARG A 137 12.81 3.98 2.69
C ARG A 137 13.80 3.63 1.57
N ARG A 138 14.86 4.44 1.40
CA ARG A 138 15.87 4.21 0.35
C ARG A 138 16.57 2.86 0.50
N PHE A 139 16.84 2.48 1.74
CA PHE A 139 17.41 1.18 2.07
C PHE A 139 16.39 0.08 1.79
N LEU A 140 15.16 0.21 2.29
CA LEU A 140 14.07 -0.74 2.10
C LEU A 140 13.83 -1.08 0.63
N ASN A 141 13.74 -0.09 -0.25
CA ASN A 141 13.53 -0.33 -1.69
C ASN A 141 14.59 -1.25 -2.31
N ARG A 142 15.85 -1.13 -1.87
CA ARG A 142 16.95 -1.96 -2.36
C ARG A 142 16.97 -3.35 -1.75
N PHE A 143 16.65 -3.46 -0.46
CA PHE A 143 16.79 -4.71 0.28
C PHE A 143 15.54 -5.58 0.29
N ILE A 144 14.33 -5.03 0.13
CA ILE A 144 13.07 -5.79 0.13
C ILE A 144 13.09 -6.97 -0.85
N PRO A 145 13.53 -6.83 -2.13
CA PRO A 145 13.57 -7.96 -3.05
C PRO A 145 14.48 -9.09 -2.55
N VAL A 146 15.66 -8.76 -2.01
CA VAL A 146 16.62 -9.74 -1.48
C VAL A 146 16.09 -10.38 -0.20
N LEU A 147 15.56 -9.57 0.72
CA LEU A 147 14.95 -10.03 1.97
C LEU A 147 13.77 -10.96 1.72
N SER A 148 13.03 -10.78 0.61
CA SER A 148 11.90 -11.62 0.23
C SER A 148 12.30 -13.02 -0.28
N LEU A 149 13.54 -13.23 -0.71
CA LEU A 149 14.02 -14.55 -1.14
C LEU A 149 14.21 -15.51 0.02
N ILE A 150 14.65 -15.01 1.18
CA ILE A 150 14.89 -15.81 2.39
C ILE A 150 13.61 -16.54 2.85
N PRO A 151 12.47 -15.86 3.12
CA PRO A 151 11.25 -16.53 3.54
C PRO A 151 10.66 -17.42 2.45
N LEU A 152 10.91 -17.14 1.16
CA LEU A 152 10.51 -18.02 0.07
C LEU A 152 11.22 -19.39 0.17
N VAL A 153 12.53 -19.40 0.43
CA VAL A 153 13.29 -20.64 0.62
C VAL A 153 12.79 -21.37 1.87
N ILE A 154 12.55 -20.64 2.99
CA ILE A 154 12.01 -21.25 4.21
C ILE A 154 10.61 -21.83 3.96
N LEU A 155 9.76 -21.17 3.16
CA LEU A 155 8.44 -21.68 2.79
C LEU A 155 8.55 -23.01 2.04
N ILE A 156 9.44 -23.11 1.06
CA ILE A 156 9.61 -24.35 0.29
C ILE A 156 10.05 -25.48 1.21
N VAL A 157 11.03 -25.24 2.09
CA VAL A 157 11.52 -26.24 3.06
C VAL A 157 10.39 -26.66 4.02
N THR A 158 9.65 -25.70 4.58
CA THR A 158 8.56 -25.98 5.53
C THR A 158 7.41 -26.73 4.88
N VAL A 159 7.05 -26.42 3.62
CA VAL A 159 6.06 -27.18 2.84
C VAL A 159 6.50 -28.63 2.68
N VAL A 160 7.73 -28.88 2.23
CA VAL A 160 8.24 -30.25 2.05
C VAL A 160 8.21 -31.03 3.37
N CYS A 161 8.64 -30.40 4.47
CA CYS A 161 8.58 -31.02 5.80
C CYS A 161 7.15 -31.35 6.22
N CYS A 162 6.21 -30.42 6.06
CA CYS A 162 4.81 -30.63 6.41
C CYS A 162 4.18 -31.76 5.58
N LEU A 163 4.57 -31.92 4.31
CA LEU A 163 4.12 -33.04 3.48
C LEU A 163 4.67 -34.38 3.96
N VAL A 164 5.95 -34.45 4.34
CA VAL A 164 6.56 -35.66 4.91
C VAL A 164 5.87 -36.06 6.22
N VAL A 165 5.63 -35.10 7.10
CA VAL A 165 4.92 -35.32 8.37
C VAL A 165 3.45 -35.68 8.13
N GLY A 166 2.78 -34.99 7.21
CA GLY A 166 1.38 -35.24 6.87
C GLY A 166 1.16 -36.64 6.30
N ASN A 167 2.11 -37.13 5.49
CA ASN A 167 2.10 -38.51 5.01
C ASN A 167 2.31 -39.55 6.12
N ALA A 168 2.83 -39.17 7.29
CA ALA A 168 2.88 -40.07 8.45
C ALA A 168 1.56 -40.07 9.22
N ILE A 169 0.91 -38.91 9.36
CA ILE A 169 -0.34 -38.73 10.13
C ILE A 169 -1.56 -39.34 9.41
N HIS A 170 -1.62 -39.25 8.07
CA HIS A 170 -2.79 -39.64 7.27
C HIS A 170 -4.09 -38.98 7.73
N ASN A 171 -4.05 -37.68 7.98
CA ASN A 171 -5.22 -36.92 8.40
C ASN A 171 -6.30 -36.88 7.28
N PRO A 172 -7.57 -37.25 7.54
CA PRO A 172 -8.61 -37.19 6.51
C PRO A 172 -8.93 -35.74 6.14
N ILE A 173 -8.85 -35.41 4.84
CA ILE A 173 -9.17 -34.06 4.34
C ILE A 173 -10.59 -34.07 3.76
N HIS A 174 -11.52 -33.42 4.44
CA HIS A 174 -12.89 -33.24 3.98
C HIS A 174 -13.02 -32.03 3.06
N SER A 175 -13.70 -32.21 1.93
CA SER A 175 -13.98 -31.14 0.97
C SER A 175 -15.49 -30.94 0.81
N SER A 176 -15.99 -29.76 1.16
CA SER A 176 -17.39 -29.36 0.99
C SER A 176 -17.50 -28.17 0.03
N TRP A 177 -18.47 -28.24 -0.89
CA TRP A 177 -18.72 -27.15 -1.85
C TRP A 177 -19.70 -26.09 -1.31
N GLU A 178 -20.40 -26.39 -0.22
CA GLU A 178 -21.38 -25.50 0.41
C GLU A 178 -20.74 -24.16 0.80
N TYR A 179 -19.54 -24.21 1.36
CA TYR A 179 -18.75 -23.02 1.72
C TYR A 179 -17.72 -22.66 0.65
N GLY A 180 -17.90 -23.17 -0.57
CA GLY A 180 -16.93 -23.09 -1.65
C GLY A 180 -16.33 -21.69 -1.77
N ALA A 181 -17.17 -20.65 -1.88
CA ALA A 181 -16.77 -19.25 -2.07
C ALA A 181 -16.11 -18.57 -0.85
N SER A 182 -16.11 -19.19 0.34
CA SER A 182 -15.54 -18.60 1.57
C SER A 182 -14.09 -18.11 1.47
N PRO A 183 -13.16 -18.76 0.73
CA PRO A 183 -11.79 -18.31 0.61
C PRO A 183 -11.60 -17.32 -0.57
N LEU A 184 -12.63 -17.00 -1.36
CA LEU A 184 -12.48 -16.16 -2.56
C LEU A 184 -11.83 -14.81 -2.25
N LEU A 185 -12.32 -14.11 -1.22
CA LEU A 185 -11.80 -12.78 -0.87
C LEU A 185 -10.35 -12.83 -0.40
N ILE A 186 -9.97 -13.82 0.40
CA ILE A 186 -8.58 -13.92 0.90
C ILE A 186 -7.62 -14.35 -0.22
N VAL A 187 -8.08 -15.17 -1.16
CA VAL A 187 -7.31 -15.56 -2.35
C VAL A 187 -7.12 -14.35 -3.27
N LEU A 188 -8.18 -13.61 -3.60
CA LEU A 188 -8.08 -12.38 -4.40
C LEU A 188 -7.16 -11.36 -3.73
N ALA A 189 -7.32 -11.14 -2.42
CA ALA A 189 -6.44 -10.24 -1.69
C ALA A 189 -4.96 -10.68 -1.73
N SER A 190 -4.69 -11.99 -1.68
CA SER A 190 -3.31 -12.52 -1.77
C SER A 190 -2.68 -12.37 -3.15
N LEU A 191 -3.47 -12.51 -4.24
CA LEU A 191 -2.99 -12.42 -5.61
C LEU A 191 -2.96 -10.98 -6.14
N GLY A 192 -3.88 -10.13 -5.68
CA GLY A 192 -4.01 -8.73 -6.10
C GLY A 192 -2.91 -7.81 -5.56
N GLY A 193 -2.01 -8.29 -4.71
CA GLY A 193 -0.86 -7.52 -4.23
C GLY A 193 0.05 -7.03 -5.38
N THR A 194 0.18 -7.81 -6.46
CA THR A 194 1.02 -7.44 -7.61
C THR A 194 0.46 -6.23 -8.38
N ALA A 195 -0.86 -6.18 -8.62
CA ALA A 195 -1.52 -5.06 -9.28
C ALA A 195 -1.42 -3.79 -8.41
N ARG A 196 -1.53 -3.93 -7.08
CA ARG A 196 -1.36 -2.81 -6.12
C ARG A 196 0.06 -2.26 -6.09
N LEU A 197 1.07 -3.09 -6.36
CA LEU A 197 2.46 -2.66 -6.41
C LEU A 197 2.87 -2.13 -7.79
N MET A 198 2.05 -2.33 -8.82
CA MET A 198 2.42 -2.06 -10.21
C MET A 198 2.82 -0.58 -10.48
N PRO A 199 2.09 0.46 -10.00
CA PRO A 199 2.49 1.85 -10.21
C PRO A 199 3.83 2.17 -9.58
N TYR A 200 4.11 1.55 -8.44
CA TYR A 200 5.37 1.73 -7.75
C TYR A 200 6.51 1.02 -8.49
N LEU A 201 6.30 -0.22 -8.93
CA LEU A 201 7.32 -1.02 -9.63
C LEU A 201 7.68 -0.48 -11.02
N VAL A 202 6.74 0.17 -11.72
CA VAL A 202 7.02 0.70 -13.06
C VAL A 202 8.04 1.85 -13.04
N ASN A 203 8.20 2.54 -11.91
CA ASN A 203 9.22 3.59 -11.76
C ASN A 203 10.66 3.07 -11.88
N PHE A 204 10.86 1.75 -11.76
CA PHE A 204 12.17 1.10 -11.90
C PHE A 204 12.46 0.62 -13.33
N ILE A 205 11.53 0.77 -14.27
CA ILE A 205 11.58 0.13 -15.58
C ILE A 205 11.73 1.17 -16.68
N GLN A 206 12.65 0.93 -17.61
CA GLN A 206 12.79 1.77 -18.81
C GLN A 206 11.59 1.58 -19.74
N PHE A 207 11.06 2.69 -20.26
CA PHE A 207 9.83 2.72 -21.04
C PHE A 207 10.02 2.29 -22.50
N GLU A 208 10.43 1.04 -22.69
CA GLU A 208 10.49 0.39 -24.00
C GLU A 208 9.40 -0.68 -24.13
N ARG A 209 8.87 -0.86 -25.34
CA ARG A 209 7.80 -1.86 -25.61
C ARG A 209 8.20 -3.27 -25.18
N LYS A 210 9.47 -3.67 -25.41
CA LYS A 210 9.99 -4.98 -25.00
C LYS A 210 10.05 -5.10 -23.48
N SER A 211 10.58 -4.10 -22.80
CA SER A 211 10.68 -4.05 -21.33
C SER A 211 9.31 -4.11 -20.65
N LEU A 212 8.29 -3.44 -21.21
CA LEU A 212 6.92 -3.51 -20.70
C LEU A 212 6.28 -4.90 -20.89
N ILE A 213 6.56 -5.60 -22.00
CA ILE A 213 6.11 -6.98 -22.20
C ILE A 213 6.76 -7.90 -21.17
N TYR A 214 8.07 -7.80 -20.96
CA TYR A 214 8.76 -8.61 -19.95
C TYR A 214 8.28 -8.31 -18.53
N PHE A 215 7.97 -7.05 -18.22
CA PHE A 215 7.38 -6.66 -16.95
C PHE A 215 6.02 -7.33 -16.73
N TYR A 216 5.14 -7.26 -17.72
CA TYR A 216 3.82 -7.88 -17.65
C TYR A 216 3.92 -9.41 -17.54
N LEU A 217 4.79 -10.06 -18.32
CA LEU A 217 5.04 -11.50 -18.21
C LEU A 217 5.58 -11.88 -16.82
N SER A 218 6.42 -11.04 -16.22
CA SER A 218 6.94 -11.25 -14.86
C SER A 218 5.82 -11.16 -13.81
N ILE A 219 4.85 -10.26 -13.98
CA ILE A 219 3.67 -10.15 -13.11
C ILE A 219 2.81 -11.41 -13.21
N ILE A 220 2.53 -11.91 -14.42
CA ILE A 220 1.78 -13.16 -14.61
C ILE A 220 2.53 -14.32 -13.94
N LEU A 221 3.83 -14.44 -14.17
CA LEU A 221 4.64 -15.51 -13.59
C LEU A 221 4.64 -15.44 -12.06
N ALA A 222 4.71 -14.24 -11.48
CA ALA A 222 4.60 -14.02 -10.05
C ALA A 222 3.22 -14.46 -9.50
N GLN A 223 2.13 -14.11 -10.19
CA GLN A 223 0.78 -14.53 -9.80
C GLN A 223 0.60 -16.06 -9.88
N ILE A 224 1.10 -16.70 -10.95
CA ILE A 224 1.08 -18.17 -11.08
C ILE A 224 1.88 -18.82 -9.94
N THR A 225 3.10 -18.35 -9.71
CA THR A 225 3.98 -18.89 -8.65
C THR A 225 3.34 -18.75 -7.28
N THR A 226 2.76 -17.58 -6.98
CA THR A 226 2.04 -17.32 -5.73
C THR A 226 0.83 -18.24 -5.57
N THR A 227 0.06 -18.46 -6.65
CA THR A 227 -1.09 -19.37 -6.65
C THR A 227 -0.67 -20.80 -6.32
N VAL A 228 0.38 -21.31 -6.98
CA VAL A 228 0.90 -22.66 -6.74
C VAL A 228 1.40 -22.81 -5.31
N LEU A 229 2.20 -21.86 -4.81
CA LEU A 229 2.71 -21.89 -3.44
C LEU A 229 1.60 -21.82 -2.40
N ASN A 230 0.56 -21.01 -2.63
CA ASN A 230 -0.61 -20.92 -1.76
C ASN A 230 -1.38 -22.25 -1.71
N ILE A 231 -1.57 -22.93 -2.84
CA ILE A 231 -2.20 -24.26 -2.90
C ILE A 231 -1.37 -25.28 -2.16
N LEU A 232 -0.05 -25.33 -2.41
CA LEU A 232 0.87 -26.26 -1.76
C LEU A 232 0.92 -26.04 -0.24
N TRP A 233 0.98 -24.79 0.18
CA TRP A 233 0.97 -24.43 1.60
C TRP A 233 -0.32 -24.87 2.29
N CYS A 234 -1.48 -24.51 1.73
CA CYS A 234 -2.77 -24.91 2.26
C CYS A 234 -2.94 -26.43 2.33
N TYR A 235 -2.50 -27.14 1.30
CA TYR A 235 -2.51 -28.60 1.27
C TYR A 235 -1.61 -29.19 2.36
N ALA A 236 -0.37 -28.72 2.47
CA ALA A 236 0.59 -29.19 3.46
C ALA A 236 0.12 -28.95 4.90
N VAL A 237 -0.53 -27.82 5.18
CA VAL A 237 -1.11 -27.54 6.50
C VAL A 237 -2.28 -28.49 6.80
N LEU A 238 -3.19 -28.72 5.84
CA LEU A 238 -4.32 -29.65 6.02
C LEU A 238 -3.88 -31.11 6.24
N SER A 239 -2.75 -31.51 5.66
CA SER A 239 -2.20 -32.85 5.87
C SER A 239 -1.71 -33.08 7.31
N VAL A 240 -1.41 -32.01 8.05
CA VAL A 240 -0.89 -32.09 9.43
C VAL A 240 -1.94 -31.68 10.47
N VAL A 241 -2.70 -30.62 10.21
CA VAL A 241 -3.64 -30.00 11.15
C VAL A 241 -5.08 -30.45 10.85
N PRO A 242 -5.83 -31.00 11.83
CA PRO A 242 -7.23 -31.38 11.66
C PRO A 242 -8.14 -30.18 11.38
N GLN A 243 -9.17 -30.39 10.54
CA GLN A 243 -10.10 -29.32 10.16
C GLN A 243 -11.12 -29.08 11.28
N THR A 244 -11.70 -30.16 11.81
CA THR A 244 -12.72 -30.13 12.86
C THR A 244 -12.32 -30.94 14.10
N CYS A 245 -12.99 -30.71 15.24
CA CYS A 245 -12.66 -31.42 16.48
C CYS A 245 -12.92 -32.93 16.42
N ASN A 246 -13.85 -33.36 15.56
CA ASN A 246 -14.22 -34.78 15.42
C ASN A 246 -13.18 -35.58 14.62
N GLU A 247 -12.25 -34.89 13.96
CA GLU A 247 -11.24 -35.48 13.07
C GLU A 247 -9.86 -35.54 13.73
N ILE A 248 -9.75 -35.20 15.02
CA ILE A 248 -8.48 -35.25 15.74
C ILE A 248 -8.00 -36.72 15.82
N PRO A 249 -6.82 -37.06 15.27
CA PRO A 249 -6.25 -38.39 15.41
C PRO A 249 -6.10 -38.78 16.88
N SER A 250 -6.40 -40.05 17.21
CA SER A 250 -6.23 -40.58 18.56
C SER A 250 -4.79 -40.48 19.07
N SER A 251 -3.80 -40.42 18.16
CA SER A 251 -2.39 -40.18 18.48
C SER A 251 -2.09 -38.80 19.08
N PHE A 252 -2.99 -37.83 18.94
CA PHE A 252 -2.84 -36.50 19.54
C PHE A 252 -3.53 -36.36 20.90
N LEU A 253 -4.36 -37.35 21.27
CA LEU A 253 -5.08 -37.36 22.54
C LEU A 253 -4.24 -38.11 23.59
N ASN A 254 -3.52 -37.37 24.45
CA ASN A 254 -2.92 -37.96 25.65
C ASN A 254 -4.03 -38.37 26.65
N GLU A 255 -3.82 -39.44 27.43
CA GLU A 255 -4.80 -39.94 28.43
C GLU A 255 -5.23 -38.89 29.49
N SER A 256 -4.49 -37.78 29.65
CA SER A 256 -4.78 -36.71 30.60
C SER A 256 -5.84 -35.71 30.13
N PHE A 257 -6.30 -35.83 28.89
CA PHE A 257 -7.14 -34.88 28.20
C PHE A 257 -8.58 -35.45 28.13
N THR A 258 -9.24 -35.58 29.29
CA THR A 258 -10.59 -36.18 29.43
C THR A 258 -11.73 -35.18 29.58
N THR A 259 -11.47 -33.87 29.57
CA THR A 259 -12.51 -32.83 29.54
C THR A 259 -12.73 -32.34 28.12
N GLY A 260 -13.90 -32.65 27.55
CA GLY A 260 -14.22 -32.68 26.13
C GLY A 260 -14.09 -31.40 25.28
N ASP A 261 -13.69 -30.26 25.85
CA ASP A 261 -13.61 -28.98 25.11
C ASP A 261 -12.18 -28.45 24.92
N GLN A 262 -11.18 -28.96 25.65
CA GLN A 262 -9.83 -28.40 25.57
C GLN A 262 -9.02 -28.87 24.35
N HIS A 263 -9.35 -29.98 23.70
CA HIS A 263 -8.51 -30.54 22.59
C HIS A 263 -8.82 -29.90 21.24
N CYS A 264 -9.93 -29.17 21.15
CA CYS A 264 -10.33 -28.44 19.96
C CYS A 264 -9.35 -27.32 19.59
N ASN A 265 -8.48 -26.88 20.53
CA ASN A 265 -7.47 -25.85 20.32
C ASN A 265 -6.38 -26.21 19.27
N LEU A 266 -6.36 -27.45 18.82
CA LEU A 266 -5.47 -27.95 17.77
C LEU A 266 -6.07 -27.87 16.35
N THR A 267 -7.34 -27.45 16.22
CA THR A 267 -8.07 -27.49 14.94
C THR A 267 -8.02 -26.16 14.19
N LEU A 268 -8.12 -26.23 12.85
CA LEU A 268 -8.22 -25.04 12.01
C LEU A 268 -9.50 -24.24 12.23
N LEU A 269 -10.61 -24.92 12.56
CA LEU A 269 -11.88 -24.26 12.86
C LEU A 269 -11.79 -23.41 14.12
N TRP A 270 -11.27 -23.97 15.21
CA TRP A 270 -11.07 -23.22 16.44
C TRP A 270 -10.14 -22.02 16.24
N ALA A 271 -9.06 -22.20 15.47
CA ALA A 271 -8.13 -21.12 15.17
C ALA A 271 -8.82 -19.98 14.39
N ARG A 272 -9.70 -20.31 13.43
CA ARG A 272 -10.52 -19.33 12.71
C ARG A 272 -11.43 -18.56 13.66
N ASP A 273 -12.18 -19.26 14.50
CA ASP A 273 -13.21 -18.64 15.36
C ASP A 273 -12.61 -17.75 16.45
N ASN A 274 -11.37 -18.03 16.86
CA ASN A 274 -10.63 -17.24 17.85
C ASN A 274 -9.69 -16.19 17.22
N GLY A 275 -9.68 -16.05 15.89
CA GLY A 275 -8.79 -15.10 15.20
C GLY A 275 -7.29 -15.42 15.38
N ILE A 276 -6.95 -16.69 15.56
CA ILE A 276 -5.58 -17.19 15.73
C ILE A 276 -5.05 -17.70 14.39
N ILE A 277 -3.82 -17.36 14.04
CA ILE A 277 -3.18 -17.83 12.80
C ILE A 277 -3.03 -19.36 12.76
N ALA A 278 -3.25 -19.96 11.58
CA ALA A 278 -3.16 -21.41 11.34
C ALA A 278 -1.82 -22.04 11.73
N THR A 279 -0.75 -21.25 11.76
CA THR A 279 0.59 -21.71 12.08
C THR A 279 0.80 -21.94 13.57
N THR A 280 -0.04 -21.36 14.43
CA THR A 280 -0.02 -21.63 15.87
C THR A 280 -0.38 -23.09 16.17
N PRO A 281 -1.54 -23.64 15.77
CA PRO A 281 -1.83 -25.06 15.99
C PRO A 281 -0.85 -25.98 15.25
N LEU A 282 -0.40 -25.62 14.05
CA LEU A 282 0.61 -26.39 13.31
C LEU A 282 1.93 -26.52 14.09
N SER A 283 2.48 -25.40 14.56
CA SER A 283 3.74 -25.40 15.32
C SER A 283 3.60 -26.15 16.65
N LEU A 284 2.44 -26.07 17.29
CA LEU A 284 2.14 -26.77 18.54
C LEU A 284 2.09 -28.30 18.33
N ILE A 285 1.41 -28.78 17.28
CA ILE A 285 1.38 -30.21 16.91
C ILE A 285 2.79 -30.72 16.62
N LEU A 286 3.56 -29.99 15.80
CA LEU A 286 4.93 -30.39 15.46
C LEU A 286 5.85 -30.40 16.68
N TYR A 287 5.70 -29.45 17.59
CA TYR A 287 6.55 -29.35 18.77
C TYR A 287 6.25 -30.41 19.83
N GLN A 288 4.97 -30.71 20.07
CA GLN A 288 4.51 -31.63 21.12
C GLN A 288 4.48 -33.09 20.67
N ASN A 289 3.95 -33.38 19.48
CA ASN A 289 3.67 -34.76 19.05
C ASN A 289 4.79 -35.36 18.18
N TYR A 290 5.68 -34.52 17.64
CA TYR A 290 6.73 -34.94 16.72
C TYR A 290 8.11 -34.34 17.07
N PRO A 291 8.76 -34.79 18.15
CA PRO A 291 9.99 -34.19 18.66
C PRO A 291 11.13 -34.15 17.62
N GLN A 292 11.19 -35.13 16.71
CA GLN A 292 12.14 -35.17 15.60
C GLN A 292 12.00 -34.01 14.59
N PHE A 293 10.84 -33.34 14.56
CA PHE A 293 10.54 -32.21 13.67
C PHE A 293 10.42 -30.87 14.41
N ARG A 294 10.93 -30.76 15.65
CA ARG A 294 10.94 -29.48 16.40
C ARG A 294 11.58 -28.33 15.65
N TRP A 295 12.65 -28.61 14.91
CA TRP A 295 13.31 -27.61 14.06
C TRP A 295 12.36 -27.07 12.97
N ALA A 296 11.46 -27.90 12.43
CA ALA A 296 10.48 -27.47 11.43
C ALA A 296 9.42 -26.55 12.05
N ALA A 297 9.01 -26.78 13.30
CA ALA A 297 8.13 -25.87 14.03
C ALA A 297 8.77 -24.48 14.20
N VAL A 298 10.07 -24.43 14.53
CA VAL A 298 10.83 -23.17 14.61
C VAL A 298 10.90 -22.49 13.24
N LEU A 299 11.14 -23.24 12.16
CA LEU A 299 11.15 -22.69 10.80
C LEU A 299 9.80 -22.11 10.39
N VAL A 300 8.68 -22.74 10.76
CA VAL A 300 7.34 -22.20 10.51
C VAL A 300 7.16 -20.87 11.22
N VAL A 301 7.51 -20.77 12.51
CA VAL A 301 7.40 -19.51 13.26
C VAL A 301 8.31 -18.43 12.65
N LEU A 302 9.56 -18.77 12.32
CA LEU A 302 10.50 -17.87 11.67
C LEU A 302 10.00 -17.39 10.30
N PHE A 303 9.40 -18.28 9.51
CA PHE A 303 8.80 -17.95 8.22
C PHE A 303 7.70 -16.90 8.36
N VAL A 304 6.74 -17.14 9.26
CA VAL A 304 5.62 -16.20 9.46
C VAL A 304 6.15 -14.86 10.01
N PHE A 305 7.12 -14.90 10.92
CA PHE A 305 7.76 -13.70 11.46
C PHE A 305 8.38 -12.82 10.36
N MET A 306 9.25 -13.42 9.52
CA MET A 306 9.94 -12.69 8.45
C MET A 306 8.96 -12.18 7.38
N THR A 307 8.02 -13.03 6.95
CA THR A 307 7.02 -12.64 5.95
C THR A 307 6.10 -11.52 6.44
N THR A 308 5.74 -11.49 7.72
CA THR A 308 4.90 -10.41 8.28
C THR A 308 5.61 -9.07 8.27
N ILE A 309 6.90 -9.05 8.64
CA ILE A 309 7.72 -7.83 8.57
C ILE A 309 7.83 -7.35 7.11
N ILE A 310 8.18 -8.25 6.19
CA ILE A 310 8.33 -7.89 4.78
C ILE A 310 7.00 -7.43 4.17
N SER A 311 5.89 -8.09 4.52
CA SER A 311 4.54 -7.72 4.09
C SER A 311 4.15 -6.32 4.57
N TYR A 312 4.37 -6.01 5.85
CA TYR A 312 4.15 -4.68 6.43
C TYR A 312 4.95 -3.61 5.67
N LEU A 313 6.24 -3.87 5.43
CA LEU A 313 7.09 -2.91 4.74
C LEU A 313 6.72 -2.73 3.25
N THR A 314 6.36 -3.83 2.58
CA THR A 314 6.04 -3.80 1.14
C THR A 314 4.70 -3.13 0.88
N ALA A 315 3.69 -3.37 1.72
CA ALA A 315 2.37 -2.73 1.59
C ALA A 315 2.39 -1.25 2.02
N GLY A 316 3.25 -0.88 2.97
CA GLY A 316 3.44 0.51 3.39
C GLY A 316 4.06 1.43 2.32
N LEU A 317 4.87 0.90 1.39
CA LEU A 317 5.53 1.72 0.37
C LEU A 317 4.54 2.40 -0.60
N PRO A 318 3.60 1.69 -1.27
CA PRO A 318 2.56 2.32 -2.08
C PRO A 318 1.63 3.27 -1.30
N LEU A 319 1.35 2.95 -0.03
CA LEU A 319 0.54 3.81 0.82
C LEU A 319 1.25 5.15 1.05
N MET A 320 2.54 5.11 1.37
CA MET A 320 3.35 6.31 1.55
C MET A 320 3.38 7.16 0.28
N THR A 321 3.58 6.56 -0.90
CA THR A 321 3.61 7.31 -2.18
C THR A 321 2.26 7.88 -2.59
N LEU A 322 1.17 7.22 -2.21
CA LEU A 322 -0.19 7.75 -2.36
C LEU A 322 -0.40 8.98 -1.48
N ILE A 323 -0.02 8.91 -0.19
CA ILE A 323 -0.16 10.03 0.76
C ILE A 323 0.68 11.23 0.32
N THR A 324 1.94 11.01 -0.11
CA THR A 324 2.78 12.10 -0.61
C THR A 324 2.18 12.74 -1.86
N GLY A 325 1.63 11.94 -2.77
CA GLY A 325 0.96 12.44 -3.97
C GLY A 325 -0.25 13.33 -3.67
N ILE A 326 -1.12 12.88 -2.76
CA ILE A 326 -2.28 13.66 -2.31
C ILE A 326 -1.83 14.97 -1.67
N ASN A 327 -0.81 14.91 -0.80
CA ASN A 327 -0.26 16.09 -0.14
C ASN A 327 0.29 17.11 -1.13
N GLU A 328 1.09 16.67 -2.12
CA GLU A 328 1.62 17.55 -3.17
C GLU A 328 0.51 18.22 -3.99
N SER A 329 -0.52 17.47 -4.39
CA SER A 329 -1.66 18.04 -5.13
C SER A 329 -2.42 19.07 -4.32
N PHE A 330 -2.64 18.79 -3.03
CA PHE A 330 -3.26 19.73 -2.11
C PHE A 330 -2.45 21.03 -1.99
N TRP A 331 -1.14 20.94 -1.78
CA TRP A 331 -0.25 22.10 -1.68
C TRP A 331 -0.19 22.91 -2.98
N LYS A 332 -0.17 22.25 -4.15
CA LYS A 332 -0.24 22.93 -5.46
C LYS A 332 -1.53 23.72 -5.60
N LYS A 333 -2.67 23.11 -5.26
CA LYS A 333 -3.97 23.79 -5.33
C LYS A 333 -4.05 24.96 -4.36
N TYR A 334 -3.55 24.78 -3.14
CA TYR A 334 -3.47 25.86 -2.15
C TYR A 334 -2.61 27.02 -2.66
N THR A 335 -1.39 26.74 -3.14
CA THR A 335 -0.45 27.77 -3.63
C THR A 335 -1.01 28.53 -4.83
N SER A 336 -1.64 27.82 -5.79
CA SER A 336 -2.27 28.47 -6.95
C SER A 336 -3.46 29.37 -6.58
N LEU A 337 -4.21 29.03 -5.53
CA LEU A 337 -5.28 29.88 -5.01
C LEU A 337 -4.73 31.13 -4.33
N VAL A 338 -3.66 30.99 -3.54
CA VAL A 338 -2.96 32.12 -2.93
C VAL A 338 -2.40 33.06 -4.00
N GLN A 339 -1.74 32.51 -5.03
CA GLN A 339 -1.17 33.31 -6.13
C GLN A 339 -2.25 34.07 -6.91
N LYS A 340 -3.39 33.43 -7.25
CA LYS A 340 -4.52 34.12 -7.90
C LYS A 340 -5.11 35.23 -7.04
N THR A 341 -5.19 35.01 -5.73
CA THR A 341 -5.70 36.02 -4.80
C THR A 341 -4.75 37.23 -4.73
N GLN A 342 -3.44 36.98 -4.83
CA GLN A 342 -2.43 38.02 -4.82
C GLN A 342 -2.37 38.80 -6.14
N GLU A 343 -2.42 38.12 -7.29
CA GLU A 343 -2.53 38.76 -8.61
C GLU A 343 -3.78 39.65 -8.71
N GLN A 344 -4.93 39.16 -8.19
CA GLN A 344 -6.15 39.94 -8.16
C GLN A 344 -6.08 41.14 -7.20
N SER A 345 -5.43 40.98 -6.04
CA SER A 345 -5.18 42.10 -5.12
C SER A 345 -4.25 43.16 -5.71
N ASP A 346 -3.21 42.77 -6.44
CA ASP A 346 -2.28 43.68 -7.10
C ASP A 346 -2.96 44.43 -8.26
N GLU A 347 -3.82 43.75 -9.03
CA GLU A 347 -4.64 44.35 -10.08
C GLU A 347 -5.68 45.36 -9.51
N ASP A 348 -6.32 45.02 -8.38
CA ASP A 348 -7.23 45.92 -7.66
C ASP A 348 -6.49 47.14 -7.07
N LEU A 349 -5.23 46.99 -6.64
CA LEU A 349 -4.41 48.09 -6.14
C LEU A 349 -3.99 49.05 -7.26
N LEU A 350 -3.62 48.49 -8.42
CA LEU A 350 -3.24 49.26 -9.61
C LEU A 350 -4.43 50.03 -10.20
N THR A 351 -5.61 49.42 -10.27
CA THR A 351 -6.83 50.08 -10.78
C THR A 351 -7.31 51.20 -9.85
N ASN A 352 -7.26 51.00 -8.53
CA ASN A 352 -7.59 52.05 -7.56
C ASN A 352 -6.58 53.21 -7.61
N SER A 353 -5.28 52.93 -7.74
CA SER A 353 -4.26 53.98 -7.91
C SER A 353 -4.45 54.78 -9.21
N ALA A 354 -4.81 54.11 -10.31
CA ALA A 354 -5.09 54.76 -11.58
C ALA A 354 -6.35 55.66 -11.52
N ALA A 355 -7.41 55.19 -10.87
CA ALA A 355 -8.63 55.97 -10.65
C ALA A 355 -8.38 57.20 -9.75
N GLU A 356 -7.53 57.07 -8.74
CA GLU A 356 -7.15 58.17 -7.85
C GLU A 356 -6.30 59.22 -8.58
N ARG A 357 -5.34 58.80 -9.43
CA ARG A 357 -4.60 59.72 -10.32
C ARG A 357 -5.53 60.47 -11.27
N GLN A 358 -6.54 59.80 -11.84
CA GLN A 358 -7.53 60.46 -12.71
C GLN A 358 -8.37 61.50 -11.95
N ARG A 359 -8.79 61.22 -10.71
CA ARG A 359 -9.49 62.21 -9.87
C ARG A 359 -8.62 63.42 -9.55
N VAL A 360 -7.35 63.21 -9.21
CA VAL A 360 -6.39 64.31 -8.97
C VAL A 360 -6.22 65.17 -10.22
N TRP A 361 -6.09 64.56 -11.39
CA TRP A 361 -6.03 65.29 -12.67
C TRP A 361 -7.31 66.05 -13.01
N MET A 362 -8.50 65.49 -12.75
CA MET A 362 -9.77 66.22 -12.93
C MET A 362 -9.91 67.40 -11.96
N CYS A 363 -9.51 67.24 -10.69
CA CYS A 363 -9.50 68.34 -9.72
C CYS A 363 -8.52 69.46 -10.12
N LEU A 364 -7.34 69.11 -10.63
CA LEU A 364 -6.37 70.08 -11.16
C LEU A 364 -6.89 70.79 -12.42
N ALA A 365 -7.55 70.09 -13.33
CA ALA A 365 -8.17 70.68 -14.51
C ALA A 365 -9.35 71.62 -14.16
N CYS A 366 -10.17 71.26 -13.16
CA CYS A 366 -11.24 72.13 -12.65
C CYS A 366 -10.68 73.37 -11.93
N CYS A 367 -9.58 73.23 -11.17
CA CYS A 367 -8.90 74.37 -10.56
C CYS A 367 -8.19 75.28 -11.58
N SER A 368 -7.77 74.75 -12.74
CA SER A 368 -7.20 75.56 -13.81
C SER A 368 -8.24 76.44 -14.51
N ASN A 369 -9.52 76.04 -14.52
CA ASN A 369 -10.61 76.84 -15.09
C ASN A 369 -11.19 77.89 -14.10
N ALA A 370 -10.88 77.79 -12.81
CA ALA A 370 -11.27 78.78 -11.80
C ALA A 370 -10.26 79.93 -11.64
N LYS A 371 -9.11 79.89 -12.34
CA LYS A 371 -8.04 80.90 -12.26
C LYS A 371 -8.03 81.94 -13.39
N ASN A 372 -9.17 82.18 -14.04
CA ASN A 372 -9.37 83.38 -14.89
C ASN A 372 -10.10 84.53 -14.19
N GLY A 373 -10.21 84.48 -12.86
CA GLY A 373 -10.63 85.63 -12.07
C GLY A 373 -10.29 85.42 -10.62
N ILE A 374 -9.11 85.86 -10.20
CA ILE A 374 -8.84 86.55 -8.93
C ILE A 374 -7.32 86.77 -8.79
N SER A 375 -7.03 88.02 -8.48
CA SER A 375 -5.75 88.70 -8.27
C SER A 375 -4.69 87.94 -7.48
N LEU A 376 -3.44 88.08 -7.95
CA LEU A 376 -2.19 87.80 -7.25
C LEU A 376 -2.20 88.40 -5.83
N LYS A 377 -1.98 87.56 -4.81
CA LYS A 377 -1.18 87.94 -3.64
C LYS A 377 -0.65 86.69 -2.92
N THR A 378 0.67 86.55 -3.00
CA THR A 378 1.59 86.01 -1.97
C THR A 378 1.14 84.78 -1.16
N ALA A 379 1.72 83.62 -1.48
CA ALA A 379 1.90 82.54 -0.53
C ALA A 379 3.39 82.19 -0.44
N HIS A 380 3.94 82.40 0.76
CA HIS A 380 5.28 82.02 1.17
C HIS A 380 5.38 80.49 1.31
N VAL A 381 6.54 80.01 0.88
CA VAL A 381 7.21 78.73 1.11
C VAL A 381 6.97 78.13 2.51
N LEU A 382 6.67 76.82 2.57
CA LEU A 382 7.36 75.94 3.52
C LEU A 382 7.41 74.49 3.02
N ILE A 383 8.64 74.09 2.75
CA ILE A 383 9.15 72.75 2.45
C ILE A 383 9.05 71.90 3.73
N SER A 384 8.63 70.64 3.61
CA SER A 384 9.12 69.60 4.52
C SER A 384 9.28 68.28 3.78
N VAL A 385 10.54 67.87 3.66
CA VAL A 385 11.02 66.52 3.39
C VAL A 385 11.25 65.87 4.77
N PRO A 386 11.02 64.56 4.94
CA PRO A 386 12.15 63.68 5.25
C PRO A 386 12.13 62.45 4.33
N VAL A 387 13.22 62.13 3.62
CA VAL A 387 14.49 61.53 4.10
C VAL A 387 14.36 60.01 4.26
N ILE A 388 15.24 59.36 3.53
CA ILE A 388 15.55 57.93 3.41
C ILE A 388 15.89 57.31 4.77
#